data_AF-A0A3B8JG67-F1
#
_entry.id   AF-A0A3B8JG67-F1
#
_cell.length_a   1.000
_cell.length_b   1.000
_cell.length_c   1.000
_cell.angle_alpha   90.00
_cell.angle_beta   90.00
_cell.angle_gamma   90.00
#
_symmetry.space_group_name_H-M   'P 1'
#
loop_
_entity.id
_entity.type
_entity.pdbx_description
1 polymer ?
#
loop_
_entity_poly.entity_id
_entity_poly.type
_entity_poly.pdbx_seq_one_letter_code
_entity_poly.pdbx_strand_id
1 'polypeptide(L)' 'MNSLMEFSGTLEEIYSQTLCSRKISRNHLNQLQWLSRGCSLNPQQNRLLKRLFHAYRRGWIKVTD' A
#
# COMPACT_ATOMS: atom_id res chain seq x y z
N MET A 1 -3.45 15.31 -17.51
CA MET A 1 -2.51 14.17 -17.42
C MET A 1 -1.77 14.19 -16.07
N ASN A 2 -2.47 14.13 -14.92
CA ASN A 2 -1.81 14.21 -13.59
C ASN A 2 -2.20 13.10 -12.60
N SER A 3 -3.23 12.29 -12.88
CA SER A 3 -3.70 11.27 -11.94
C SER A 3 -2.84 10.00 -11.83
N LEU A 4 -1.67 9.90 -12.47
CA LEU A 4 -0.78 8.74 -12.29
C LEU A 4 0.43 9.05 -11.40
N MET A 5 0.84 10.33 -11.31
CA MET A 5 2.00 10.74 -10.52
C MET A 5 1.66 10.87 -9.03
N GLU A 6 0.45 11.32 -8.67
CA GLU A 6 0.00 11.36 -7.28
C GLU A 6 -0.12 9.96 -6.65
N PHE A 7 -0.48 8.95 -7.44
CA PHE A 7 -0.73 7.58 -6.94
C PHE A 7 0.55 6.79 -6.66
N SER A 8 1.67 7.13 -7.31
CA SER A 8 2.97 6.49 -7.01
C SER A 8 3.47 6.89 -5.62
N GLY A 9 3.22 8.13 -5.20
CA GLY A 9 3.58 8.61 -3.86
C GLY A 9 2.82 7.87 -2.77
N THR A 10 1.53 7.59 -2.99
CA THR A 10 0.66 6.96 -1.98
C THR A 10 1.14 5.58 -1.54
N LEU A 11 1.62 4.71 -2.46
CA LEU A 11 2.06 3.35 -2.09
C LEU A 11 3.37 3.35 -1.30
N GLU A 12 4.34 4.16 -1.73
CA GLU A 12 5.65 4.27 -1.09
C GLU A 12 5.54 4.95 0.28
N GLU A 13 4.62 5.90 0.41
CA GLU A 13 4.29 6.55 1.68
C GLU A 13 3.62 5.59 2.66
N ILE A 14 2.59 4.84 2.21
CA ILE A 14 1.97 3.78 3.02
C ILE A 14 3.03 2.76 3.47
N TYR A 15 3.91 2.34 2.54
CA TYR A 15 4.99 1.41 2.86
C TYR A 15 5.94 1.98 3.93
N SER A 16 6.37 3.23 3.78
CA SER A 16 7.24 3.90 4.74
C SER A 16 6.58 4.02 6.12
N GLN A 17 5.30 4.40 6.17
CA GLN A 17 4.54 4.45 7.41
C GLN A 17 4.42 3.08 8.08
N THR A 18 4.23 2.00 7.31
CA THR A 18 4.18 0.64 7.87
C THR A 18 5.49 0.16 8.43
N LEU A 19 6.62 0.57 7.85
CA LEU A 19 7.93 0.21 8.39
C LEU A 19 8.15 0.84 9.77
N CYS A 20 7.73 2.09 9.95
CA CYS A 20 7.90 2.81 11.21
C CYS A 20 6.88 2.40 12.29
N SER A 21 5.60 2.33 11.93
CA SER A 21 4.51 2.21 12.91
C SER A 21 3.93 0.81 13.02
N ARG A 22 4.21 -0.09 12.06
CA ARG A 22 3.53 -1.38 11.87
C ARG A 22 2.00 -1.26 11.87
N LYS A 23 1.49 -0.10 11.47
CA LYS A 23 0.07 0.22 11.43
C LYS A 23 -0.31 0.79 10.07
N ILE A 24 -1.52 0.50 9.62
CA ILE A 24 -2.15 1.16 8.47
C ILE A 24 -3.57 1.56 8.83
N SER A 25 -4.07 2.65 8.27
CA SER A 25 -5.48 2.99 8.36
C SER A 25 -6.32 2.04 7.50
N ARG A 26 -7.62 1.92 7.80
CA ARG A 26 -8.58 1.28 6.89
C ARG A 26 -8.59 1.92 5.50
N ASN A 27 -8.40 3.24 5.43
CA ASN A 27 -8.31 3.96 4.16
C ASN A 27 -7.12 3.48 3.32
N HIS A 28 -5.94 3.35 3.93
CA HIS A 28 -4.76 2.81 3.26
C HIS A 28 -5.01 1.39 2.75
N LEU A 29 -5.65 0.53 3.55
CA LEU A 29 -5.97 -0.84 3.10
C LEU A 29 -6.91 -0.84 1.87
N ASN A 30 -7.91 0.03 1.85
CA ASN A 30 -8.82 0.19 0.71
C ASN A 30 -8.07 0.68 -0.54
N GLN A 31 -7.17 1.65 -0.38
CA GLN A 31 -6.31 2.12 -1.48
C GLN A 31 -5.42 0.99 -2.02
N LEU A 32 -4.78 0.20 -1.15
CA LEU A 32 -3.98 -0.96 -1.56
C LEU A 32 -4.82 -2.01 -2.32
N GLN A 33 -6.06 -2.27 -1.88
CA GLN A 33 -6.96 -3.18 -2.59
C GLN A 33 -7.38 -2.64 -3.95
N TRP A 34 -7.62 -1.34 -4.05
CA TRP A 34 -7.94 -0.70 -5.33
C TRP A 34 -6.76 -0.78 -6.30
N LEU A 35 -5.54 -0.48 -5.82
CA LEU A 35 -4.30 -0.62 -6.58
C LEU A 35 -4.09 -2.07 -7.06
N SER A 36 -4.46 -3.07 -6.25
CA SER A 36 -4.38 -4.49 -6.62
C SER A 36 -5.33 -4.91 -7.73
N ARG A 37 -6.42 -4.18 -7.98
CA ARG A 37 -7.52 -4.62 -8.85
C ARG A 37 -7.51 -3.98 -10.24
N GLY A 38 -6.88 -2.83 -10.44
CA GLY A 38 -7.02 -2.10 -11.71
C GLY A 38 -5.92 -1.11 -12.08
N CYS A 39 -4.88 -0.95 -11.26
CA CYS A 39 -3.78 -0.05 -11.61
C CYS A 39 -2.66 -0.78 -12.35
N SER A 40 -2.15 -0.16 -13.42
CA SER A 40 -0.91 -0.56 -14.04
C SER A 40 0.26 -0.15 -13.13
N LEU A 41 0.65 -1.06 -12.24
CA LEU A 41 1.78 -0.87 -11.32
C LEU A 41 3.07 -1.29 -12.00
N ASN A 42 4.12 -0.49 -11.81
CA ASN A 42 5.46 -0.91 -12.22
C ASN A 42 5.94 -2.12 -11.37
N PRO A 43 6.98 -2.85 -11.81
CA PRO A 43 7.43 -4.05 -11.10
C PRO A 43 7.84 -3.79 -9.63
N GLN A 44 8.38 -2.62 -9.33
CA GLN A 44 8.79 -2.23 -7.97
C GLN A 44 7.57 -2.00 -7.06
N GLN A 45 6.59 -1.22 -7.52
CA GLN A 45 5.34 -0.99 -6.83
C GLN A 45 4.58 -2.29 -6.58
N ASN A 46 4.54 -3.19 -7.58
CA ASN A 46 3.90 -4.49 -7.42
C ASN A 46 4.57 -5.36 -6.34
N ARG A 47 5.90 -5.29 -6.21
CA ARG A 47 6.64 -5.94 -5.10
C ARG A 47 6.30 -5.33 -3.75
N LEU A 48 6.22 -4.01 -3.64
CA LEU A 48 5.83 -3.32 -2.40
C LEU A 48 4.40 -3.69 -1.97
N LEU A 49 3.46 -3.65 -2.91
CA LEU A 49 2.07 -4.02 -2.66
C LEU A 49 1.95 -5.46 -2.14
N LYS A 50 2.63 -6.41 -2.79
CA LYS A 50 2.66 -7.82 -2.35
C LYS A 50 3.26 -7.97 -0.95
N ARG A 51 4.33 -7.23 -0.63
CA ARG A 51 4.93 -7.24 0.71
C ARG A 51 3.95 -6.71 1.76
N LEU A 52 3.25 -5.62 1.48
CA LEU A 52 2.23 -5.05 2.39
C LEU A 52 1.11 -6.04 2.66
N PHE A 53 0.54 -6.64 1.61
CA PHE A 53 -0.51 -7.66 1.78
C PHE A 53 -0.01 -8.90 2.53
N HIS A 54 1.23 -9.33 2.29
CA HIS A 54 1.81 -10.45 3.01
C HIS A 54 1.96 -10.12 4.50
N ALA A 55 2.53 -8.97 4.84
CA ALA A 55 2.71 -8.52 6.22
C ALA A 55 1.36 -8.32 6.94
N TYR A 56 0.36 -7.76 6.27
CA TYR A 56 -1.01 -7.65 6.77
C TYR A 56 -1.61 -9.04 7.05
N ARG A 57 -1.53 -9.97 6.10
CA ARG A 57 -2.09 -11.34 6.25
C ARG A 57 -1.40 -12.14 7.37
N ARG A 58 -0.12 -11.87 7.63
CA ARG A 58 0.64 -12.46 8.75
C ARG A 58 0.37 -11.78 10.09
N GLY A 59 -0.44 -10.71 10.13
CA GLY A 59 -0.72 -9.94 11.33
C GLY A 59 0.44 -9.08 11.82
N TRP A 60 1.47 -8.87 10.99
CA TRP A 60 2.62 -8.01 11.32
C TRP A 60 2.26 -6.53 11.26
N ILE A 61 1.29 -6.19 10.42
CA ILE A 61 0.72 -4.86 10.31
C ILE A 61 -0.67 -4.91 10.92
N LYS A 62 -0.94 -4.02 11.88
CA LYS A 62 -2.29 -3.85 12.44
C LYS A 62 -3.05 -2.79 11.66
N VAL A 63 -4.33 -3.04 11.43
CA VAL A 63 -5.23 -2.02 10.87
C VAL A 63 -5.75 -1.19 12.02
N THR A 64 -5.56 0.12 11.93
CA THR A 64 -6.09 1.12 12.86
C THR A 64 -7.15 1.96 12.15
N ASP A 65 -7.99 2.62 12.93
CA ASP A 65 -8.99 3.59 12.45
C ASP A 65 -8.47 4.99 12.74
#